data_AF-A0A4U0VUB4-F1
#
_entry.id   AF-A0A4U0VUB4-F1
#
_cell.length_a   1.000
_cell.length_b   1.000
_cell.length_c   1.000
_cell.angle_alpha   90.00
_cell.angle_beta   90.00
_cell.angle_gamma   90.00
#
_symmetry.space_group_name_H-M   'P 1'
#
loop_
_entity.id
_entity.type
_entity.pdbx_description
1 polymer ?
#
loop_
_entity_poly.entity_id
_entity_poly.type
_entity_poly.pdbx_seq_one_letter_code
_entity_poly.pdbx_strand_id
1 'polypeptide(L)'
;MVLATSQPLATRSFVAQFKREDLEALAVGNHVVVYVASVRASARVVSARAPDSPVVSYQESHRNGDYVQDHDPFSFDEVAEALEESQAPVAGSVTASELLVTFKLDAAKEFVVLGDQVLVMPGGGPGLYGGHERGEKGMAGLEGFVGVVKEIFG
;
A
#
# COMPACT_ATOMS: atom_id res chain seq x y z
N MET A 1 -12.77 -16.54 -4.53
CA MET A 1 -13.34 -17.07 -5.78
C MET A 1 -14.44 -16.13 -6.22
N VAL A 2 -14.47 -15.71 -7.48
CA VAL A 2 -15.46 -14.76 -8.01
C VAL A 2 -16.15 -15.42 -9.19
N LEU A 3 -17.47 -15.33 -9.23
CA LEU A 3 -18.27 -15.79 -10.36
C LEU A 3 -18.38 -14.63 -11.36
N ALA A 4 -17.87 -14.81 -12.58
CA ALA A 4 -17.87 -13.79 -13.61
C ALA A 4 -18.18 -14.39 -14.99
N THR A 5 -18.77 -13.59 -15.88
CA THR A 5 -19.10 -13.98 -17.26
C THR A 5 -17.87 -14.10 -18.17
N SER A 6 -16.78 -13.44 -17.82
CA SER A 6 -15.48 -13.49 -18.49
C SER A 6 -14.36 -13.51 -17.46
N GLN A 7 -13.15 -13.93 -17.83
CA GLN A 7 -12.02 -14.01 -16.91
C GLN A 7 -11.69 -12.63 -16.32
N PRO A 8 -11.89 -12.42 -15.00
CA PRO A 8 -11.65 -11.12 -14.41
C PRO A 8 -10.15 -10.86 -14.24
N LEU A 9 -9.75 -9.59 -14.35
CA LEU A 9 -8.37 -9.16 -14.13
C LEU A 9 -8.10 -9.07 -12.62
N ALA A 10 -7.14 -9.85 -12.12
CA ALA A 10 -6.72 -9.83 -10.73
C ALA A 10 -5.49 -8.92 -10.56
N THR A 11 -5.42 -8.19 -9.45
CA THR A 11 -4.38 -7.20 -9.17
C THR A 11 -3.54 -7.58 -7.94
N ARG A 12 -2.26 -7.18 -7.94
CA ARG A 12 -1.38 -7.19 -6.76
C ARG A 12 -1.42 -5.88 -5.96
N SER A 13 -1.90 -4.80 -6.55
CA SER A 13 -1.94 -3.48 -5.94
C SER A 13 -3.18 -2.68 -6.32
N PHE A 14 -3.64 -1.86 -5.41
CA PHE A 14 -4.77 -0.97 -5.67
C PHE A 14 -4.61 0.31 -4.85
N VAL A 15 -5.27 1.38 -5.29
CA VAL A 15 -5.35 2.63 -4.56
C VAL A 15 -6.75 2.78 -4.01
N ALA A 16 -6.84 3.09 -2.73
CA ALA A 16 -8.10 3.45 -2.09
C ALA A 16 -8.03 4.85 -1.48
N GLN A 17 -9.17 5.52 -1.51
CA GLN A 17 -9.37 6.84 -0.96
C GLN A 17 -9.95 6.74 0.45
N PHE A 18 -9.37 7.49 1.38
CA PHE A 18 -9.83 7.60 2.77
C PHE A 18 -9.95 9.07 3.14
N LYS A 19 -10.74 9.38 4.16
CA LYS A 19 -10.64 10.67 4.80
C LYS A 19 -9.35 10.73 5.61
N ARG A 20 -8.72 11.90 5.63
CA ARG A 20 -7.44 12.08 6.33
C ARG A 20 -7.55 11.88 7.84
N GLU A 21 -8.66 12.30 8.44
CA GLU A 21 -8.93 12.14 9.87
C GLU A 21 -8.95 10.66 10.31
N ASP A 22 -9.29 9.76 9.38
CA ASP A 22 -9.39 8.34 9.63
C ASP A 22 -8.05 7.61 9.44
N LEU A 23 -6.88 8.27 9.41
CA LEU A 23 -5.61 7.60 9.04
C LEU A 23 -4.47 7.72 10.06
N GLU A 24 -4.76 8.11 11.31
CA GLU A 24 -3.73 8.36 12.33
C GLU A 24 -2.80 7.17 12.58
N ALA A 25 -3.30 5.92 12.47
CA ALA A 25 -2.50 4.71 12.66
C ALA A 25 -2.01 4.05 11.34
N LEU A 26 -2.28 4.66 10.18
CA LEU A 26 -1.90 4.10 8.88
C LEU A 26 -0.66 4.79 8.29
N ALA A 27 0.51 4.20 8.52
CA ALA A 27 1.78 4.69 7.98
C ALA A 27 2.25 3.83 6.79
N VAL A 28 3.06 4.44 5.91
CA VAL A 28 3.78 3.71 4.86
C VAL A 28 4.68 2.65 5.49
N GLY A 29 4.67 1.44 4.92
CA GLY A 29 5.37 0.28 5.45
C GLY A 29 4.53 -0.59 6.40
N ASN A 30 3.40 -0.09 6.91
CA ASN A 30 2.54 -0.88 7.79
C ASN A 30 1.98 -2.11 7.07
N HIS A 31 1.98 -3.22 7.79
CA HIS A 31 1.26 -4.43 7.42
C HIS A 31 -0.16 -4.38 7.96
N VAL A 32 -1.12 -4.57 7.08
CA VAL A 32 -2.55 -4.47 7.36
C VAL A 32 -3.28 -5.68 6.81
N VAL A 33 -4.48 -5.93 7.32
CA VAL A 33 -5.43 -6.83 6.66
C VAL A 33 -6.49 -5.97 5.98
N VAL A 34 -6.66 -6.18 4.69
CA VAL A 34 -7.69 -5.52 3.88
C VAL A 34 -8.87 -6.46 3.66
N TYR A 35 -10.06 -5.90 3.75
CA TYR A 35 -11.31 -6.56 3.40
C TYR A 35 -11.97 -5.78 2.26
N VAL A 36 -12.20 -6.44 1.13
CA VAL A 36 -12.92 -5.89 -0.02
C VAL A 36 -13.89 -6.93 -0.55
N ALA A 37 -15.18 -6.65 -0.54
CA ALA A 37 -16.23 -7.64 -0.84
C ALA A 37 -16.01 -8.96 -0.05
N SER A 38 -15.67 -10.06 -0.73
CA SER A 38 -15.36 -11.36 -0.10
C SER A 38 -13.86 -11.63 0.09
N VAL A 39 -12.98 -10.71 -0.29
CA VAL A 39 -11.53 -10.83 -0.19
C VAL A 39 -11.09 -10.43 1.22
N ARG A 40 -10.28 -11.28 1.86
CA ARG A 40 -9.51 -10.97 3.06
C ARG A 40 -8.05 -11.27 2.76
N ALA A 41 -7.22 -10.24 2.69
CA ALA A 41 -5.81 -10.39 2.33
C ALA A 41 -4.90 -9.56 3.23
N SER A 42 -3.68 -10.03 3.47
CA SER A 42 -2.63 -9.20 4.05
C SER A 42 -2.03 -8.31 2.96
N ALA A 43 -1.75 -7.06 3.33
CA ALA A 43 -1.20 -6.07 2.43
C ALA A 43 -0.23 -5.15 3.17
N ARG A 44 0.66 -4.53 2.41
CA ARG A 44 1.51 -3.44 2.90
C ARG A 44 1.05 -2.11 2.31
N VAL A 45 1.08 -1.06 3.14
CA VAL A 45 0.92 0.32 2.69
C VAL A 45 2.20 0.75 1.97
N VAL A 46 2.10 1.08 0.68
CA VAL A 46 3.26 1.46 -0.15
C VAL A 46 3.46 2.96 -0.20
N SER A 47 2.37 3.72 -0.31
CA SER A 47 2.42 5.18 -0.39
C SER A 47 1.10 5.78 0.06
N ALA A 48 1.14 7.01 0.58
CA ALA A 48 -0.04 7.84 0.82
C ALA A 48 0.20 9.21 0.18
N ARG A 49 -0.72 9.66 -0.67
CA ARG A 49 -0.63 10.95 -1.36
C ARG A 49 -1.94 11.72 -1.31
N ALA A 50 -1.86 13.04 -1.42
CA ALA A 50 -3.04 13.85 -1.69
C ALA A 50 -3.52 13.62 -3.14
N PRO A 51 -4.83 13.78 -3.43
CA PRO A 51 -5.36 13.68 -4.79
C PRO A 51 -4.66 14.59 -5.81
N ASP A 52 -4.24 15.78 -5.39
CA ASP A 52 -3.59 16.78 -6.25
C ASP A 52 -2.07 16.57 -6.37
N SER A 53 -1.51 15.58 -5.67
CA SER A 53 -0.08 15.28 -5.70
C SER A 53 0.28 14.45 -6.93
N PRO A 54 1.44 14.70 -7.57
CA PRO A 54 1.86 13.94 -8.73
C PRO A 54 1.95 12.43 -8.44
N VAL A 55 1.56 11.62 -9.42
CA VAL A 55 1.68 10.16 -9.36
C VAL A 55 3.15 9.78 -9.47
N VAL A 56 3.79 9.42 -8.35
CA VAL A 56 5.10 8.77 -8.40
C VAL A 56 4.89 7.32 -8.81
N SER A 57 5.21 6.99 -10.06
CA SER A 57 5.18 5.62 -10.56
C SER A 57 6.35 4.83 -9.97
N TYR A 58 6.06 3.96 -8.99
CA TYR A 58 7.00 2.94 -8.57
C TYR A 58 7.10 1.89 -9.69
N GLN A 59 8.05 2.07 -10.61
CA GLN A 59 8.46 0.99 -11.50
C GLN A 59 9.16 -0.07 -10.65
N GLU A 60 8.50 -1.21 -10.46
CA GLU A 60 9.15 -2.42 -9.97
C GLU A 60 10.22 -2.81 -10.99
N SER A 61 11.49 -2.55 -10.67
CA SER A 61 12.61 -3.10 -11.41
C SER A 61 12.51 -4.62 -11.38
N HIS A 62 11.98 -5.18 -12.46
CA HIS A 62 11.97 -6.60 -12.72
C HIS A 62 13.43 -7.05 -12.77
N ARG A 63 13.94 -7.59 -11.67
CA ARG A 63 15.19 -8.35 -11.65
C ARG A 63 14.97 -9.66 -12.40
N ASN A 64 14.93 -9.58 -13.73
CA ASN A 64 15.24 -10.72 -14.58
C ASN A 64 16.75 -10.92 -14.54
N GLY A 65 17.14 -12.17 -14.23
CA GLY A 65 18.53 -12.56 -14.13
C GLY A 65 19.28 -12.48 -15.45
N ASP A 66 20.57 -12.26 -15.26
CA ASP A 66 21.73 -12.59 -16.11
C ASP A 66 22.57 -11.37 -16.56
N TYR A 67 23.88 -11.55 -16.37
CA TYR A 67 25.03 -10.68 -16.66
C TYR A 67 25.48 -9.63 -15.61
N VAL A 68 26.57 -10.03 -14.97
CA VAL A 68 27.57 -9.35 -14.13
C VAL A 68 27.83 -7.88 -14.49
N GLN A 69 27.57 -6.98 -13.54
CA GLN A 69 28.47 -5.86 -13.23
C GLN A 69 28.29 -5.50 -11.76
N ASP A 70 29.39 -5.54 -10.99
CA ASP A 70 29.47 -5.08 -9.61
C ASP A 70 28.92 -3.65 -9.51
N HIS A 71 27.67 -3.51 -9.09
CA HIS A 71 27.07 -2.24 -8.72
C HIS A 71 26.76 -2.32 -7.23
N ASP A 72 27.63 -1.69 -6.44
CA ASP A 72 27.51 -1.62 -4.99
C ASP A 72 26.21 -0.88 -4.62
N PRO A 73 25.22 -1.55 -4.00
CA PRO A 73 23.94 -0.94 -3.66
C PRO A 73 24.02 0.10 -2.52
N PHE A 74 25.22 0.42 -2.04
CA PHE A 74 25.51 1.45 -1.04
C PHE A 74 26.31 2.65 -1.58
N SER A 75 26.41 2.83 -2.91
CA SER A 75 27.02 4.05 -3.46
C SER A 75 26.10 5.26 -3.23
N PHE A 76 26.57 6.21 -2.41
CA PHE A 76 25.87 7.46 -2.10
C PHE A 76 26.06 8.55 -3.17
N ASP A 77 26.74 8.25 -4.28
CA ASP A 77 27.07 9.25 -5.32
C ASP A 77 25.85 9.66 -6.16
N GLU A 78 24.87 8.76 -6.35
CA GLU A 78 23.65 9.05 -7.11
C GLU A 78 22.63 9.90 -6.31
N VAL A 79 22.82 10.00 -4.99
CA VAL A 79 21.95 10.80 -4.11
C VAL A 79 22.36 12.27 -4.11
N ALA A 80 23.62 12.60 -4.44
CA ALA A 80 24.09 13.97 -4.46
C ALA A 80 23.57 14.75 -5.68
N GLU A 81 23.52 14.12 -6.86
CA GLU A 81 23.05 14.77 -8.10
C GLU A 81 21.51 14.87 -8.17
N ALA A 82 20.77 13.95 -7.55
CA ALA A 82 19.31 14.02 -7.49
C ALA A 82 18.76 15.06 -6.50
N LEU A 83 19.59 15.56 -5.58
CA LEU A 83 19.20 16.56 -4.58
C LEU A 83 19.28 18.01 -5.08
N GLU A 84 19.93 18.27 -6.22
CA GLU A 84 20.08 19.62 -6.76
C GLU A 84 18.91 20.06 -7.68
N GLU A 85 18.11 19.13 -8.23
CA GLU A 85 17.00 19.48 -9.15
C GLU A 85 15.58 19.38 -8.55
N SER A 86 15.41 19.05 -7.27
CA SER A 86 14.08 18.88 -6.68
C SER A 86 13.87 19.55 -5.33
N GLN A 87 14.50 20.71 -5.10
CA GLN A 87 14.10 21.61 -4.02
C GLN A 87 12.91 22.48 -4.42
N ALA A 88 11.75 21.85 -4.62
CA ALA A 88 10.48 22.54 -4.40
C ALA A 88 10.09 22.33 -2.92
N PRO A 89 9.85 23.39 -2.14
CA PRO A 89 9.53 23.26 -0.72
C PRO A 89 8.11 22.68 -0.56
N VAL A 90 7.98 21.36 -0.43
CA VAL A 90 6.70 20.70 -0.11
C VAL A 90 6.48 20.71 1.42
N ALA A 91 6.61 21.90 2.01
CA ALA A 91 6.27 22.16 3.41
C ALA A 91 5.23 23.28 3.47
N GLY A 92 4.16 23.12 2.69
CA GLY A 92 2.98 23.96 2.73
C GLY A 92 1.76 23.05 2.78
N SER A 93 1.22 22.87 3.98
CA SER A 93 -0.04 22.19 4.31
C SER A 93 -0.73 21.49 3.14
N VAL A 94 -0.54 20.18 3.01
CA VAL A 94 -1.51 19.37 2.27
C VAL A 94 -2.88 19.65 2.90
N THR A 95 -3.75 20.40 2.22
CA THR A 95 -5.09 20.78 2.71
C THR A 95 -6.16 19.78 2.29
N ALA A 96 -5.79 18.74 1.56
CA ALA A 96 -6.71 17.72 1.10
C ALA A 96 -7.36 17.01 2.29
N SER A 97 -8.69 17.00 2.30
CA SER A 97 -9.52 16.25 3.25
C SER A 97 -9.44 14.75 3.03
N GLU A 98 -8.97 14.33 1.86
CA GLU A 98 -8.89 12.95 1.41
C GLU A 98 -7.44 12.57 1.09
N LEU A 99 -7.12 11.30 1.29
CA LEU A 99 -5.84 10.72 0.97
C LEU A 99 -6.03 9.48 0.09
N LEU A 100 -5.19 9.35 -0.93
CA LEU A 100 -5.07 8.18 -1.77
C LEU A 100 -3.94 7.31 -1.22
N VAL A 101 -4.30 6.11 -0.79
CA VAL A 101 -3.39 5.14 -0.18
C VAL A 101 -3.23 3.95 -1.11
N THR A 102 -1.99 3.65 -1.46
CA THR A 102 -1.64 2.50 -2.31
C THR A 102 -1.33 1.29 -1.43
N PHE A 103 -2.04 0.19 -1.67
CA PHE A 103 -1.80 -1.09 -1.02
C PHE A 103 -1.16 -2.07 -1.99
N LYS A 104 -0.26 -2.91 -1.49
CA LYS A 104 0.29 -4.07 -2.19
C LYS A 104 -0.01 -5.33 -1.41
N LEU A 105 -0.68 -6.28 -2.05
CA LEU A 105 -1.04 -7.57 -1.48
C LEU A 105 0.19 -8.46 -1.36
N ASP A 106 0.37 -9.12 -0.22
CA ASP A 106 1.62 -9.86 0.06
C ASP A 106 1.68 -11.21 -0.68
N ALA A 107 0.57 -11.95 -0.70
CA ALA A 107 0.57 -13.36 -1.11
C ALA A 107 0.17 -13.57 -2.58
N ALA A 108 -0.97 -13.04 -2.99
CA ALA A 108 -1.61 -13.38 -4.27
C ALA A 108 -2.20 -12.15 -4.97
N LYS A 109 -2.49 -12.32 -6.27
CA LYS A 109 -3.35 -11.40 -7.00
C LYS A 109 -4.79 -11.63 -6.55
N GLU A 110 -5.50 -10.59 -6.16
CA GLU A 110 -6.90 -10.64 -5.77
C GLU A 110 -7.77 -9.87 -6.76
N PHE A 111 -9.05 -10.24 -6.83
CA PHE A 111 -10.02 -9.50 -7.62
C PHE A 111 -10.60 -8.36 -6.80
N VAL A 112 -10.41 -7.14 -7.29
CA VAL A 112 -10.85 -5.89 -6.66
C VAL A 112 -11.58 -5.06 -7.70
N VAL A 113 -12.72 -4.47 -7.33
CA VAL A 113 -13.54 -3.64 -8.22
C VAL A 113 -13.42 -2.17 -7.84
N LEU A 114 -13.36 -1.30 -8.85
CA LEU A 114 -13.39 0.14 -8.65
C LEU A 114 -14.70 0.58 -8.00
N GLY A 115 -14.62 1.46 -7.01
CA GLY A 115 -15.78 1.95 -6.27
C GLY A 115 -16.21 1.06 -5.10
N ASP A 116 -15.65 -0.14 -4.94
CA ASP A 116 -15.94 -0.98 -3.78
C ASP A 116 -15.40 -0.33 -2.50
N GLN A 117 -16.14 -0.55 -1.41
CA GLN A 117 -15.66 -0.19 -0.07
C GLN A 117 -14.55 -1.15 0.35
N VAL A 118 -13.51 -0.57 0.97
CA VAL A 118 -12.42 -1.31 1.60
C VAL A 118 -12.41 -1.01 3.09
N LEU A 119 -12.31 -2.06 3.90
CA LEU A 119 -12.02 -1.96 5.32
C LEU A 119 -10.56 -2.37 5.56
N VAL A 120 -9.77 -1.48 6.16
CA VAL A 120 -8.37 -1.70 6.49
C VAL A 120 -8.23 -1.86 7.98
N MET A 121 -7.70 -3.00 8.42
CA MET A 121 -7.40 -3.28 9.81
C MET A 121 -5.89 -3.17 10.05
N PRO A 122 -5.41 -2.14 10.78
CA PRO A 122 -4.01 -2.05 11.23
C PRO A 122 -3.66 -3.22 12.15
N GLY A 123 -2.41 -3.64 12.14
CA GLY A 123 -1.97 -4.70 13.05
C GLY A 123 -2.48 -6.11 12.67
N GLY A 124 -2.77 -6.34 11.39
CA GLY A 124 -3.13 -7.66 10.87
C GLY A 124 -1.95 -8.46 10.28
N GLY A 125 -0.72 -7.94 10.38
CA GLY A 125 0.47 -8.56 9.79
C GLY A 125 0.87 -9.90 10.43
N PRO A 126 1.69 -10.73 9.73
CA PRO A 126 2.19 -11.99 10.26
C PRO A 126 2.99 -11.73 11.54
N GLY A 127 2.43 -12.11 12.70
CA GLY A 127 3.07 -11.92 14.01
C GLY A 127 2.13 -11.50 15.13
N LEU A 128 1.04 -10.77 14.83
CA LEU A 128 0.12 -10.28 15.87
C LEU A 128 -0.86 -11.34 16.41
N TYR A 129 -1.00 -12.44 15.68
CA TYR A 129 -1.69 -13.65 16.13
C TYR A 129 -0.73 -14.83 16.41
N GLY A 130 0.59 -14.59 16.36
CA GLY A 130 1.63 -15.62 16.33
C GLY A 130 2.70 -15.46 17.41
N GLY A 131 2.36 -14.89 18.57
CA GLY A 131 3.25 -14.94 19.73
C GLY A 131 3.51 -16.39 20.14
N HIS A 132 4.77 -16.74 20.39
CA HIS A 132 5.15 -18.06 20.91
C HIS A 132 4.57 -18.35 22.31
N GLU A 133 3.99 -17.34 22.96
CA GLU A 133 3.38 -17.44 24.28
C GLU A 133 1.86 -17.57 24.17
N ARG A 134 1.35 -18.68 24.72
CA ARG A 134 -0.08 -18.99 24.80
C ARG A 134 -0.79 -17.95 25.68
N GLY A 135 -1.33 -16.90 25.08
CA GLY A 135 -2.24 -15.96 25.78
C GLY A 135 -2.06 -14.49 25.44
N GLU A 136 -0.97 -14.10 24.78
CA GLU A 136 -0.81 -12.73 24.29
C GLU A 136 -1.58 -12.58 22.98
N LYS A 137 -2.89 -12.40 23.09
CA LYS A 137 -3.67 -11.85 21.98
C LYS A 137 -3.24 -10.40 21.88
N GLY A 138 -2.33 -10.10 20.95
CA GLY A 138 -2.00 -8.72 20.61
C GLY A 138 -3.31 -7.96 20.44
N MET A 139 -3.48 -6.87 21.18
CA MET A 139 -4.64 -6.01 21.03
C MET A 139 -4.51 -5.32 19.67
N ALA A 140 -4.89 -6.01 18.60
CA ALA A 140 -5.23 -5.37 17.35
C ALA A 140 -6.40 -4.45 17.70
N GLY A 141 -6.17 -3.15 17.73
CA GLY A 141 -7.23 -2.17 17.93
C GLY A 141 -8.39 -2.52 17.00
N LEU A 142 -9.61 -2.54 17.52
CA LEU A 142 -10.81 -2.74 16.69
C LEU A 142 -11.09 -1.54 15.77
N GLU A 143 -10.11 -0.65 15.65
CA GLU A 143 -10.11 0.58 14.88
C GLU A 143 -9.71 0.21 13.45
N GLY A 144 -10.72 0.11 12.60
CA GLY A 144 -10.55 -0.12 11.18
C GLY A 144 -10.87 1.14 10.39
N PHE A 145 -10.17 1.33 9.28
CA PHE A 145 -10.35 2.47 8.39
C PHE A 145 -11.17 2.06 7.19
N VAL A 146 -12.21 2.84 6.88
CA VAL A 146 -13.09 2.57 5.73
C VAL A 146 -12.76 3.54 4.61
N GLY A 147 -12.53 3.00 3.42
CA GLY A 147 -12.23 3.76 2.22
C GLY A 147 -12.95 3.22 0.99
N VAL A 148 -12.64 3.79 -0.17
CA VAL A 148 -13.22 3.42 -1.46
C VAL A 148 -12.12 3.20 -2.49
N VAL A 149 -12.16 2.08 -3.22
CA VAL A 149 -11.18 1.77 -4.27
C VAL A 149 -11.31 2.78 -5.43
N LYS A 150 -10.21 3.41 -5.83
CA LYS A 150 -10.14 4.41 -6.91
C LYS A 150 -9.30 3.97 -8.10
N GLU A 151 -8.27 3.17 -7.89
CA GLU A 151 -7.39 2.70 -8.96
C GLU A 151 -7.05 1.22 -8.74
N ILE A 152 -6.96 0.46 -9.83
CA ILE A 152 -6.51 -0.95 -9.86
C ILE A 152 -5.44 -1.11 -10.95
N PHE A 153 -4.44 -1.94 -10.70
CA PHE A 153 -3.33 -2.17 -11.63
C PHE A 153 -3.33 -3.63 -12.12
N GLY A 154 -3.40 -3.85 -13.43
CA GLY A 154 -3.46 -5.20 -14.05
C GLY A 154 -2.12 -5.92 -14.09
#